data_AF-A0A2V6X0B6-F1
#
_entry.id   AF-A0A2V6X0B6-F1
#
_cell.length_a   1.000
_cell.length_b   1.000
_cell.length_c   1.000
_cell.angle_alpha   90.00
_cell.angle_beta   90.00
_cell.angle_gamma   90.00
#
_symmetry.space_group_name_H-M   'P 1'
#
loop_
_entity.id
_entity.type
_entity.pdbx_description
1 polymer ?
#
loop_
_entity_poly.entity_id
_entity_poly.type
_entity_poly.pdbx_seq_one_letter_code
_entity_poly.pdbx_strand_id
1 'polypeptide(L)'
;LLLQRGFKYDHSLMHRDFEPHYVRVGDRWTKIDYSKQPSAWMTPLVRGEETNLIEIPASWYLDDLPPMMFIKAAPNSHGFVNPHDLEEIWRDQFDWVYREYDYAVFPLTIHPDVSGRPQVLMMLERLYHHIIRHPGVRFATFDQIADDFARRSPRRK
;
A
#
# COMPACT_ATOMS: atom_id res chain seq x y z
N LEU A 1 2.15 -19.96 2.52
CA LEU A 1 3.23 -19.77 3.51
C LEU A 1 2.78 -18.93 4.71
N LEU A 2 2.29 -17.69 4.51
CA LEU A 2 1.83 -16.81 5.61
C LEU A 2 0.67 -17.43 6.43
N LEU A 3 -0.37 -17.93 5.75
CA LEU A 3 -1.49 -18.61 6.40
C LEU A 3 -1.09 -19.85 7.20
N GLN A 4 -0.11 -20.61 6.71
CA GLN A 4 0.40 -21.80 7.42
C GLN A 4 1.12 -21.44 8.73
N ARG A 5 1.56 -20.18 8.88
CA ARG A 5 2.20 -19.66 10.09
C ARG A 5 1.25 -18.84 10.97
N GLY A 6 -0.04 -18.79 10.64
CA GLY A 6 -1.04 -18.07 11.44
C GLY A 6 -1.03 -16.56 11.26
N PHE A 7 -0.37 -16.01 10.24
CA PHE A 7 -0.45 -14.58 9.94
C PHE A 7 -1.85 -14.21 9.45
N LYS A 8 -2.42 -13.18 10.07
CA LYS A 8 -3.78 -12.66 9.80
C LYS A 8 -3.82 -11.78 8.55
N TYR A 9 -2.80 -10.96 8.36
CA TYR A 9 -2.72 -10.00 7.26
C TYR A 9 -1.31 -9.93 6.66
N ASP A 10 -1.23 -9.31 5.49
CA ASP A 10 -0.03 -8.90 4.78
C ASP A 10 -0.13 -7.42 4.40
N HIS A 11 1.02 -6.78 4.17
CA HIS A 11 1.15 -5.40 3.71
C HIS A 11 2.29 -5.33 2.71
N SER A 12 2.05 -5.83 1.51
CA SER A 12 3.07 -6.00 0.48
C SER A 12 2.50 -5.99 -0.94
N LEU A 13 1.19 -6.20 -1.10
CA LEU A 13 0.52 -6.31 -2.39
C LEU A 13 -0.26 -5.04 -2.70
N MET A 14 -0.47 -4.79 -3.99
CA MET A 14 -0.98 -3.51 -4.51
C MET A 14 -2.22 -3.71 -5.40
N HIS A 15 -3.11 -4.62 -5.02
CA HIS A 15 -4.32 -4.92 -5.82
C HIS A 15 -5.41 -3.85 -5.67
N ARG A 16 -5.36 -3.09 -4.58
CA ARG A 16 -6.23 -1.97 -4.22
C ARG A 16 -5.36 -0.91 -3.55
N ASP A 17 -5.89 0.29 -3.35
CA ASP A 17 -5.13 1.40 -2.78
C ASP A 17 -5.51 1.66 -1.31
N PHE A 18 -6.77 2.00 -1.06
CA PHE A 18 -7.25 2.47 0.25
C PHE A 18 -8.30 1.58 0.90
N GLU A 19 -8.47 0.36 0.40
CA GLU A 19 -9.42 -0.63 0.91
C GLU A 19 -8.71 -1.96 1.14
N PRO A 20 -8.82 -2.55 2.34
CA PRO A 20 -8.33 -3.91 2.55
C PRO A 20 -9.15 -4.92 1.74
N HIS A 21 -8.55 -6.07 1.41
CA HIS A 21 -9.23 -7.15 0.68
C HIS A 21 -8.62 -8.51 1.01
N TYR A 22 -9.32 -9.59 0.65
CA TYR A 22 -8.78 -10.95 0.76
C TYR A 22 -7.89 -11.29 -0.45
N VAL A 23 -6.69 -11.80 -0.19
CA VAL A 23 -5.70 -12.09 -1.23
C VAL A 23 -6.07 -13.34 -2.01
N ARG A 24 -5.97 -13.28 -3.35
CA ARG A 24 -6.07 -14.46 -4.22
C ARG A 24 -4.73 -15.19 -4.36
N VAL A 25 -4.77 -16.51 -4.50
CA VAL A 25 -3.62 -17.33 -4.96
C VAL A 25 -3.97 -18.00 -6.27
N GLY A 26 -2.94 -18.24 -7.09
CA GLY A 26 -3.10 -18.96 -8.36
C GLY A 26 -3.50 -18.08 -9.53
N ASP A 27 -3.46 -16.75 -9.37
CA ASP A 27 -3.49 -15.82 -10.50
C ASP A 27 -2.35 -16.20 -11.47
N ARG A 28 -2.68 -16.35 -12.75
CA ARG A 28 -1.73 -16.78 -13.80
C ARG A 28 -1.86 -15.91 -15.05
N TRP A 29 -0.73 -15.67 -15.70
CA TRP A 29 -0.67 -14.92 -16.95
C TRP A 29 0.34 -15.53 -17.92
N THR A 30 0.10 -15.31 -19.21
CA THR A 30 1.00 -15.74 -20.28
C THR A 30 1.96 -14.59 -20.58
N LYS A 31 3.26 -14.82 -20.45
CA LYS A 31 4.29 -13.82 -20.79
C LYS A 31 4.40 -13.70 -22.31
N ILE A 32 4.74 -12.49 -22.76
CA ILE A 32 5.06 -12.24 -24.17
C ILE A 32 6.27 -13.10 -24.57
N ASP A 33 6.14 -13.79 -25.69
CA ASP A 33 7.21 -14.59 -26.30
C ASP A 33 7.30 -14.19 -27.77
N TYR A 34 8.31 -13.36 -28.10
CA TYR A 34 8.52 -12.83 -29.45
C TYR A 34 8.96 -13.90 -30.46
N SER A 35 9.30 -15.11 -30.02
CA SER A 35 9.58 -16.23 -30.93
C SER A 35 8.31 -16.89 -31.48
N LYS A 36 7.14 -16.53 -30.95
CA LYS A 36 5.84 -17.14 -31.29
C LYS A 36 4.89 -16.14 -31.93
N GLN A 37 3.86 -16.67 -32.58
CA GLN A 37 2.74 -15.85 -33.07
C GLN A 37 2.04 -15.14 -31.90
N PRO A 38 1.58 -13.89 -32.07
CA PRO A 38 0.93 -13.13 -30.99
C PRO A 38 -0.23 -13.86 -30.29
N SER A 39 -0.97 -14.68 -31.03
CA SER A 39 -2.06 -15.50 -30.48
C SER A 39 -1.62 -16.45 -29.36
N ALA A 40 -0.33 -16.77 -29.26
CA ALA A 40 0.21 -17.61 -28.19
C ALA A 40 0.26 -16.90 -26.81
N TRP A 41 0.22 -15.57 -26.77
CA TRP A 41 0.32 -14.79 -25.52
C TRP A 41 -0.72 -13.67 -25.37
N MET A 42 -1.48 -13.33 -26.42
CA MET A 42 -2.63 -12.42 -26.36
C MET A 42 -3.84 -13.08 -25.67
N THR A 43 -3.66 -13.48 -24.42
CA THR A 43 -4.68 -14.09 -23.56
C THR A 43 -4.80 -13.28 -22.27
N PRO A 44 -6.01 -13.13 -21.70
CA PRO A 44 -6.18 -12.41 -20.45
C PRO A 44 -5.50 -13.13 -19.28
N LEU A 45 -5.21 -12.37 -18.22
CA LEU A 45 -4.90 -12.94 -16.91
C LEU A 45 -6.08 -13.78 -16.43
N VAL A 46 -5.79 -14.96 -15.87
CA VAL A 46 -6.78 -15.82 -15.24
C VAL A 46 -6.64 -15.67 -13.73
N ARG A 47 -7.70 -15.18 -13.08
CA ARG A 47 -7.77 -15.03 -11.62
C ARG A 47 -7.84 -16.42 -10.96
N GLY A 48 -7.14 -16.56 -9.84
CA GLY A 48 -7.24 -17.71 -8.97
C GLY A 48 -8.29 -17.52 -7.88
N GLU A 49 -8.06 -18.13 -6.72
CA GLU A 49 -9.04 -18.25 -5.64
C GLU A 49 -8.68 -17.39 -4.43
N GLU A 50 -9.66 -16.75 -3.81
CA GLU A 50 -9.46 -15.94 -2.59
C GLU A 50 -9.11 -16.80 -1.37
N THR A 51 -8.23 -16.27 -0.53
CA THR A 51 -7.81 -16.87 0.74
C THR A 51 -8.35 -16.11 1.95
N ASN A 52 -8.00 -16.54 3.16
CA ASN A 52 -8.33 -15.81 4.38
C ASN A 52 -7.25 -14.77 4.74
N LEU A 53 -6.20 -14.62 3.92
CA LEU A 53 -5.17 -13.62 4.16
C LEU A 53 -5.72 -12.25 3.77
N ILE A 54 -5.74 -11.32 4.71
CA ILE A 54 -6.17 -9.94 4.47
C ILE A 54 -4.96 -9.14 3.98
N GLU A 55 -5.10 -8.45 2.87
CA GLU A 55 -4.15 -7.42 2.46
C GLU A 55 -4.59 -6.08 3.04
N ILE A 56 -3.67 -5.39 3.69
CA ILE A 56 -3.75 -3.94 3.91
C ILE A 56 -2.80 -3.36 2.87
N PRO A 57 -3.26 -2.68 1.81
CA PRO A 57 -2.43 -2.52 0.63
C PRO A 57 -1.16 -1.70 0.87
N ALA A 58 -0.04 -2.18 0.32
CA ALA A 58 1.16 -1.37 0.17
C ALA A 58 0.98 -0.39 -0.99
N SER A 59 1.69 0.74 -0.95
CA SER A 59 1.70 1.71 -2.04
C SER A 59 3.05 2.40 -2.15
N TRP A 60 3.64 2.38 -3.34
CA TRP A 60 4.86 3.16 -3.64
C TRP A 60 4.64 4.66 -3.53
N TYR A 61 3.38 5.13 -3.63
CA TYR A 61 3.03 6.55 -3.46
C TYR A 61 2.89 6.95 -1.98
N LEU A 62 2.94 5.99 -1.05
CA LEU A 62 2.89 6.19 0.40
C LEU A 62 4.08 5.47 1.10
N ASP A 63 5.24 5.50 0.46
CA ASP A 63 6.51 4.95 0.96
C ASP A 63 7.59 6.04 0.94
N ASP A 64 8.24 6.26 2.08
CA ASP A 64 9.28 7.28 2.24
C ASP A 64 10.63 6.91 1.58
N LEU A 65 10.91 5.61 1.43
CA LEU A 65 12.27 5.13 1.14
C LEU A 65 12.70 5.41 -0.30
N PRO A 66 11.97 4.99 -1.35
CA PRO A 66 12.40 5.21 -2.72
C PRO A 66 12.69 6.67 -3.08
N PRO A 67 11.84 7.66 -2.74
CA PRO A 67 12.09 9.06 -3.14
C PRO A 67 13.23 9.72 -2.35
N MET A 68 13.43 9.34 -1.08
CA MET A 68 14.26 10.11 -0.14
C MET A 68 15.50 9.37 0.41
N MET A 69 15.71 8.10 0.05
CA MET A 69 16.97 7.39 0.36
C MET A 69 17.88 7.29 -0.87
N PHE A 70 19.08 7.84 -0.76
CA PHE A 70 20.11 7.64 -1.79
C PHE A 70 20.86 6.32 -1.61
N ILE A 71 20.78 5.44 -2.62
CA ILE A 71 21.37 4.10 -2.64
C ILE A 71 22.32 3.99 -3.84
N LYS A 72 23.63 4.17 -3.61
CA LYS A 72 24.68 4.20 -4.66
C LYS A 72 24.66 2.99 -5.61
N ALA A 73 24.31 1.81 -5.12
CA ALA A 73 24.34 0.57 -5.89
C ALA A 73 23.06 0.33 -6.72
N ALA A 74 22.03 1.16 -6.57
CA ALA A 74 20.77 1.02 -7.28
C ALA A 74 20.71 2.01 -8.45
N PRO A 75 20.63 1.55 -9.72
CA PRO A 75 20.59 2.44 -10.88
C PRO A 75 19.31 3.29 -10.94
N ASN A 76 18.25 2.86 -10.28
CA ASN A 76 16.98 3.58 -10.12
C ASN A 76 16.91 4.36 -8.79
N SER A 77 18.04 4.59 -8.12
CA SER A 77 18.07 5.36 -6.87
C SER A 77 17.62 6.80 -7.10
N HIS A 78 16.70 7.26 -6.25
CA HIS A 78 16.52 8.69 -6.02
C HIS A 78 17.32 9.09 -4.76
N GLY A 79 16.69 9.75 -3.79
CA GLY A 79 17.32 10.19 -2.54
C GLY A 79 17.35 11.70 -2.33
N PHE A 80 16.86 12.46 -3.31
CA PHE A 80 16.93 13.93 -3.31
C PHE A 80 15.59 14.59 -3.62
N VAL A 81 14.49 13.81 -3.64
CA VAL A 81 13.14 14.39 -3.73
C VAL A 81 12.90 15.22 -2.48
N ASN A 82 12.36 16.43 -2.67
CA ASN A 82 12.10 17.35 -1.57
C ASN A 82 10.96 16.79 -0.69
N PRO A 83 11.16 16.68 0.64
CA PRO A 83 10.09 16.24 1.55
C PRO A 83 8.81 17.08 1.45
N HIS A 84 8.91 18.37 1.10
CA HIS A 84 7.71 19.20 0.91
C HIS A 84 6.84 18.75 -0.27
N ASP A 85 7.45 18.28 -1.37
CA ASP A 85 6.71 17.79 -2.53
C ASP A 85 6.03 16.45 -2.19
N LEU A 86 6.72 15.58 -1.45
CA LEU A 86 6.13 14.32 -0.99
C LEU A 86 5.00 14.55 0.02
N GLU A 87 5.15 15.53 0.91
CA GLU A 87 4.09 15.97 1.84
C GLU A 87 2.81 16.34 1.10
N GLU A 88 2.94 17.16 0.05
CA GLU A 88 1.82 17.62 -0.76
C GLU A 88 1.12 16.43 -1.42
N ILE A 89 1.87 15.51 -2.02
CA ILE A 89 1.34 14.28 -2.63
C ILE A 89 0.60 13.42 -1.58
N TRP A 90 1.12 13.29 -0.36
CA TRP A 90 0.48 12.48 0.69
C TRP A 90 -0.77 13.17 1.24
N ARG A 91 -0.76 14.50 1.36
CA ARG A 91 -1.93 15.29 1.78
C ARG A 91 -3.04 15.24 0.72
N ASP A 92 -2.69 15.37 -0.55
CA ASP A 92 -3.65 15.31 -1.66
C ASP A 92 -4.31 13.93 -1.75
N GLN A 93 -3.54 12.85 -1.59
CA GLN A 93 -4.10 11.50 -1.50
C GLN A 93 -5.05 11.37 -0.32
N PHE A 94 -4.68 11.86 0.87
CA PHE A 94 -5.57 11.83 2.04
C PHE A 94 -6.84 12.65 1.81
N ASP A 95 -6.74 13.88 1.30
CA ASP A 95 -7.88 14.77 1.09
C ASP A 95 -8.86 14.21 0.06
N TRP A 96 -8.35 13.57 -1.00
CA TRP A 96 -9.18 12.87 -1.97
C TRP A 96 -9.89 11.67 -1.33
N VAL A 97 -9.16 10.81 -0.60
CA VAL A 97 -9.76 9.65 0.08
C VAL A 97 -10.83 10.09 1.08
N TYR A 98 -10.53 11.09 1.90
CA TYR A 98 -11.45 11.62 2.91
C TYR A 98 -12.73 12.21 2.29
N ARG A 99 -12.64 12.79 1.09
CA ARG A 99 -13.79 13.34 0.37
C ARG A 99 -14.66 12.25 -0.27
N GLU A 100 -14.05 11.19 -0.79
CA GLU A 100 -14.73 10.20 -1.64
C GLU A 100 -15.16 8.93 -0.90
N TYR A 101 -14.58 8.61 0.26
CA TYR A 101 -14.83 7.36 1.00
C TYR A 101 -15.40 7.61 2.39
N ASP A 102 -16.51 6.95 2.71
CA ASP A 102 -17.02 6.86 4.08
C ASP A 102 -16.21 5.88 4.96
N TYR A 103 -15.51 4.92 4.32
CA TYR A 103 -14.60 3.97 4.96
C TYR A 103 -13.40 3.73 4.07
N ALA A 104 -12.21 4.00 4.61
CA ALA A 104 -10.94 3.74 3.95
C ALA A 104 -9.84 3.48 4.99
N VAL A 105 -8.76 2.87 4.53
CA VAL A 105 -7.48 2.77 5.25
C VAL A 105 -6.44 3.60 4.52
N PHE A 106 -5.64 4.35 5.26
CA PHE A 106 -4.55 5.17 4.70
C PHE A 106 -3.21 4.71 5.29
N PRO A 107 -2.63 3.60 4.78
CA PRO A 107 -1.42 3.00 5.34
C PRO A 107 -0.17 3.71 4.84
N LEU A 108 0.56 4.38 5.74
CA LEU A 108 1.87 4.97 5.45
C LEU A 108 2.98 3.96 5.76
N THR A 109 3.85 3.69 4.78
CA THR A 109 5.10 2.95 5.00
C THR A 109 6.22 3.94 5.26
N ILE A 110 6.85 3.85 6.42
CA ILE A 110 7.98 4.70 6.78
C ILE A 110 9.12 3.87 7.35
N HIS A 111 10.35 4.36 7.15
CA HIS A 111 11.56 3.70 7.61
C HIS A 111 12.35 4.63 8.54
N PRO A 112 12.85 4.15 9.68
CA PRO A 112 13.69 4.98 10.56
C PRO A 112 14.92 5.55 9.84
N ASP A 113 15.40 4.86 8.82
CA ASP A 113 16.50 5.27 7.94
C ASP A 113 16.26 6.63 7.25
N VAL A 114 14.99 6.93 6.93
CA VAL A 114 14.53 8.13 6.21
C VAL A 114 13.66 9.02 7.09
N SER A 115 12.55 8.49 7.62
CA SER A 115 11.64 9.21 8.51
C SER A 115 12.22 9.57 9.88
N GLY A 116 13.40 9.06 10.24
CA GLY A 116 14.17 9.54 11.38
C GLY A 116 14.99 10.81 11.11
N ARG A 117 15.01 11.32 9.87
CA ARG A 117 15.81 12.51 9.49
C ARG A 117 15.03 13.81 9.78
N PRO A 118 15.66 14.89 10.27
CA PRO A 118 14.98 16.10 10.71
C PRO A 118 13.99 16.70 9.71
N GLN A 119 14.36 16.80 8.43
CA GLN A 119 13.49 17.35 7.39
C GLN A 119 12.24 16.51 7.13
N VAL A 120 12.33 15.19 7.32
CA VAL A 120 11.21 14.25 7.15
C VAL A 120 10.37 14.20 8.43
N LEU A 121 10.98 14.32 9.62
CA LEU A 121 10.25 14.49 10.88
C LEU A 121 9.33 15.72 10.83
N MET A 122 9.84 16.86 10.35
CA MET A 122 9.04 18.07 10.17
C MET A 122 7.89 17.88 9.16
N MET A 123 8.10 17.10 8.10
CA MET A 123 7.05 16.71 7.15
C MET A 123 5.96 15.87 7.85
N LEU A 124 6.37 14.84 8.60
CA LEU A 124 5.45 13.94 9.30
C LEU A 124 4.63 14.66 10.37
N GLU A 125 5.23 15.62 11.10
CA GLU A 125 4.50 16.46 12.07
C GLU A 125 3.37 17.25 11.39
N ARG A 126 3.67 17.91 10.26
CA ARG A 126 2.65 18.66 9.49
C ARG A 126 1.58 17.76 8.92
N LEU A 127 1.96 16.62 8.36
CA LEU A 127 1.02 15.63 7.84
C LEU A 127 0.11 15.08 8.95
N TYR A 128 0.68 14.72 10.10
CA TYR A 128 -0.08 14.27 11.27
C TYR A 128 -1.11 15.31 11.69
N HIS A 129 -0.70 16.57 11.85
CA HIS A 129 -1.61 17.66 12.21
C HIS A 129 -2.69 17.92 11.15
N HIS A 130 -2.35 17.77 9.86
CA HIS A 130 -3.33 17.84 8.78
C HIS A 130 -4.35 16.70 8.91
N ILE A 131 -3.92 15.45 9.07
CA ILE A 131 -4.80 14.27 9.12
C ILE A 131 -5.69 14.27 10.37
N ILE A 132 -5.12 14.46 11.57
CA ILE A 132 -5.84 14.29 12.84
C ILE A 132 -6.99 15.30 13.05
N ARG A 133 -6.98 16.44 12.34
CA ARG A 133 -8.03 17.45 12.48
C ARG A 133 -9.35 17.07 11.80
N HIS A 134 -9.36 16.02 10.98
CA HIS A 134 -10.55 15.61 10.22
C HIS A 134 -11.45 14.68 11.06
N PRO A 135 -12.74 15.02 11.23
CA PRO A 135 -13.68 14.17 11.95
C PRO A 135 -13.75 12.74 11.39
N GLY A 136 -13.87 11.74 12.26
CA GLY A 136 -13.94 10.33 11.84
C GLY A 136 -12.58 9.65 11.62
N VAL A 137 -11.47 10.41 11.59
CA VAL A 137 -10.12 9.82 11.56
C VAL A 137 -9.82 9.09 12.86
N ARG A 138 -9.28 7.87 12.73
CA ARG A 138 -8.79 7.06 13.84
C ARG A 138 -7.45 6.44 13.49
N PHE A 139 -6.41 6.76 14.27
CA PHE A 139 -5.12 6.08 14.19
C PHE A 139 -5.26 4.67 14.78
N ALA A 140 -4.70 3.68 14.06
CA ALA A 140 -4.86 2.27 14.37
C ALA A 140 -3.59 1.50 14.04
N THR A 141 -3.36 0.38 14.72
CA THR A 141 -2.35 -0.59 14.26
C THR A 141 -2.90 -1.39 13.07
N PHE A 142 -2.02 -1.94 12.24
CA PHE A 142 -2.42 -2.83 11.14
C PHE A 142 -3.22 -4.03 11.62
N ASP A 143 -2.89 -4.56 12.81
CA ASP A 143 -3.64 -5.65 13.43
C ASP A 143 -5.10 -5.28 13.73
N GLN A 144 -5.34 -4.07 14.22
CA GLN A 144 -6.70 -3.54 14.46
C GLN A 144 -7.44 -3.26 13.15
N ILE A 145 -6.74 -2.81 12.10
CA ILE A 145 -7.31 -2.60 10.77
C ILE A 145 -7.80 -3.94 10.20
N ALA A 146 -6.97 -4.98 10.29
CA ALA A 146 -7.33 -6.32 9.84
C ALA A 146 -8.53 -6.91 10.63
N ASP A 147 -8.60 -6.72 11.95
CA ASP A 147 -9.75 -7.16 12.75
C ASP A 147 -11.04 -6.40 12.43
N ASP A 148 -10.94 -5.09 12.17
CA ASP A 148 -12.08 -4.27 11.76
C ASP A 148 -12.58 -4.69 10.38
N PHE A 149 -11.68 -4.88 9.40
CA PHE A 149 -12.02 -5.37 8.07
C PHE A 149 -12.69 -6.75 8.11
N ALA A 150 -12.11 -7.72 8.84
CA ALA A 150 -12.66 -9.07 8.93
C ALA A 150 -14.10 -9.08 9.48
N ARG A 151 -14.41 -8.16 10.40
CA ARG A 151 -15.74 -7.98 10.97
C ARG A 151 -16.73 -7.33 10.01
N ARG A 152 -16.28 -6.33 9.24
CA ARG A 152 -17.11 -5.61 8.25
C ARG A 152 -17.39 -6.45 7.02
N SER A 153 -16.40 -7.24 6.59
CA SER A 153 -16.41 -8.03 5.37
C SER A 153 -16.15 -9.50 5.69
N PRO A 154 -17.08 -10.19 6.38
CA PRO A 154 -16.89 -11.58 6.76
C PRO A 154 -16.92 -12.47 5.52
N ARG A 155 -15.93 -13.36 5.40
CA ARG A 155 -15.92 -14.36 4.32
C ARG A 155 -16.88 -15.50 4.65
N ARG A 156 -17.83 -15.79 3.77
CA ARG A 156 -18.57 -17.06 3.81
C ARG A 156 -17.64 -18.16 3.32
N LYS A 157 -17.43 -19.18 4.14
CA LYS A 157 -16.61 -20.36 3.79
C LYS A 157 -17.44 -21.38 3.04
#